data_AF-A0A2H1J2G1-F1
#
_entry.id   AF-A0A2H1J2G1-F1
#
_cell.length_a   1.000
_cell.length_b   1.000
_cell.length_c   1.000
_cell.angle_alpha   90.00
_cell.angle_beta   90.00
_cell.angle_gamma   90.00
#
_symmetry.space_group_name_H-M   'P 1'
#
loop_
_entity.id
_entity.type
_entity.pdbx_description
1 polymer ?
#
loop_
_entity_poly.entity_id
_entity_poly.type
_entity_poly.pdbx_seq_one_letter_code
_entity_poly.pdbx_strand_id
1 'polypeptide(L)'
;MTHGEVYPAHQLMDGPVKLSVLDWTTAAIGDPARDFMFHHASVSASAFENTSARSVDAGGRIWPRFADHCAELCSTPPVELGLYALQAGAPGHMSAARIQLNPQK
;
A
#
# COMPACT_ATOMS: atom_id res chain seq x y z
N MET A 1 9.31 -5.74 9.48
CA MET A 1 8.66 -6.63 8.50
C MET A 1 7.32 -6.01 8.16
N THR A 2 6.95 -6.03 6.89
CA THR A 2 5.65 -5.58 6.36
C THR A 2 4.91 -6.75 5.72
N HIS A 3 3.60 -6.63 5.62
CA HIS A 3 2.77 -7.51 4.80
C HIS A 3 2.95 -7.22 3.31
N GLY A 4 3.05 -5.94 2.93
CA GLY A 4 3.28 -5.49 1.56
C GLY A 4 2.03 -4.99 0.85
N GLU A 5 0.87 -5.60 1.15
CA GLU A 5 -0.42 -5.28 0.53
C GLU A 5 -1.59 -5.32 1.53
N VAL A 6 -1.59 -4.44 2.54
CA VAL A 6 -2.70 -4.37 3.51
C VAL A 6 -3.83 -3.50 2.98
N TYR A 7 -4.83 -4.10 2.33
CA TYR A 7 -6.04 -3.44 1.88
C TYR A 7 -7.27 -4.35 2.14
N PRO A 8 -8.53 -3.86 1.96
CA PRO A 8 -9.71 -4.58 2.45
C PRO A 8 -9.86 -6.02 1.95
N ALA A 9 -9.41 -6.34 0.73
CA ALA A 9 -9.54 -7.71 0.20
C ALA A 9 -8.63 -8.73 0.90
N HIS A 10 -7.58 -8.28 1.59
CA HIS A 10 -6.65 -9.14 2.33
C HIS A 10 -6.93 -9.16 3.84
N GLN A 11 -8.04 -8.58 4.31
CA GLN A 11 -8.39 -8.50 5.73
C GLN A 11 -9.59 -9.37 6.04
N LEU A 12 -9.46 -10.27 7.03
CA LEU A 12 -10.60 -10.96 7.60
C LEU A 12 -11.24 -10.07 8.67
N MET A 13 -12.52 -9.78 8.51
CA MET A 13 -13.27 -8.85 9.36
C MET A 13 -14.44 -9.55 10.04
N ASP A 14 -14.71 -9.17 11.29
CA ASP A 14 -15.97 -9.42 12.00
C ASP A 14 -16.59 -8.08 12.36
N GLY A 15 -17.56 -7.65 11.54
CA GLY A 15 -18.07 -6.28 11.57
C GLY A 15 -16.93 -5.24 11.43
N PRO A 16 -16.77 -4.30 12.37
CA PRO A 16 -15.70 -3.29 12.33
C PRO A 16 -14.35 -3.80 12.84
N VAL A 17 -14.26 -5.05 13.30
CA VAL A 17 -13.05 -5.60 13.92
C VAL A 17 -12.26 -6.42 12.91
N LYS A 18 -10.96 -6.11 12.76
CA LYS A 18 -10.03 -6.93 11.99
C LYS A 18 -9.57 -8.12 12.82
N LEU A 19 -9.83 -9.33 12.33
CA LEU A 19 -9.43 -10.59 12.96
C LEU A 19 -8.04 -11.06 12.51
N SER A 20 -7.74 -10.97 11.21
CA SER A 20 -6.47 -11.43 10.63
C SER A 20 -6.17 -10.78 9.29
N VAL A 21 -4.97 -11.05 8.75
CA VAL A 21 -4.53 -10.64 7.41
C VAL A 21 -4.14 -11.89 6.60
N LEU A 22 -4.56 -11.94 5.35
CA LEU A 22 -4.37 -13.04 4.39
C LEU A 22 -3.33 -12.63 3.32
N ASP A 23 -2.84 -13.62 2.55
CA ASP A 23 -2.01 -13.40 1.35
C ASP A 23 -0.63 -12.73 1.59
N TRP A 24 0.21 -13.42 2.36
CA TRP A 24 1.56 -12.96 2.76
C TRP A 24 2.67 -13.07 1.69
N THR A 25 2.33 -13.29 0.41
CA THR A 25 3.34 -13.50 -0.65
C THR A 25 4.21 -12.27 -0.93
N THR A 26 3.76 -11.08 -0.54
CA THR A 26 4.46 -9.80 -0.71
C THR A 26 5.18 -9.31 0.56
N ALA A 27 5.27 -10.16 1.59
CA ALA A 27 5.91 -9.81 2.85
C ALA A 27 7.42 -9.57 2.69
N ALA A 28 7.93 -8.50 3.29
CA ALA A 28 9.33 -8.11 3.20
C ALA A 28 9.84 -7.37 4.46
N ILE A 29 11.16 -7.21 4.59
CA ILE A 29 11.73 -6.21 5.50
C ILE A 29 12.01 -4.96 4.67
N GLY A 30 11.33 -3.86 5.01
CA GLY A 30 11.43 -2.61 4.28
C GLY A 30 10.64 -1.48 4.94
N ASP A 31 10.14 -0.57 4.11
CA ASP A 31 9.43 0.63 4.52
C ASP A 31 8.07 0.30 5.20
N PRO A 32 7.86 0.64 6.48
CA PRO A 32 6.61 0.37 7.19
C PRO A 32 5.41 1.13 6.60
N ALA A 33 5.60 2.23 5.87
CA ALA A 33 4.51 2.96 5.23
C ALA A 33 3.77 2.11 4.18
N ARG A 34 4.40 1.03 3.70
CA ARG A 34 3.79 0.08 2.76
C ARG A 34 2.49 -0.55 3.29
N ASP A 35 2.41 -0.80 4.59
CA ASP A 35 1.20 -1.36 5.21
C ASP A 35 0.17 -0.27 5.59
N PHE A 36 0.50 1.01 5.40
CA PHE A 36 -0.34 2.16 5.71
C PHE A 36 -0.90 2.86 4.47
N MET A 37 -0.21 2.79 3.32
CA MET A 37 -0.56 3.55 2.12
C MET A 37 -2.00 3.33 1.62
N PHE A 38 -2.48 2.09 1.61
CA PHE A 38 -3.86 1.80 1.21
C PHE A 38 -4.87 2.26 2.26
N HIS A 39 -4.52 2.20 3.54
CA HIS A 39 -5.36 2.75 4.60
C HIS A 39 -5.48 4.26 4.45
N HIS A 40 -4.35 4.96 4.27
CA HIS A 40 -4.31 6.40 4.00
C HIS A 40 -5.19 6.80 2.82
N ALA A 41 -5.09 6.07 1.71
CA ALA A 41 -5.86 6.37 0.50
C ALA A 41 -7.37 6.10 0.61
N SER A 42 -7.80 5.29 1.58
CA SER A 42 -9.18 4.77 1.64
C SER A 42 -10.02 5.31 2.79
N VAL A 43 -9.42 6.07 3.72
CA VAL A 43 -10.10 6.55 4.95
C VAL A 43 -9.97 8.06 5.12
N SER A 44 -10.75 8.62 6.05
CA SER A 44 -10.60 10.05 6.39
C SER A 44 -9.24 10.31 7.07
N ALA A 45 -8.75 11.54 6.96
CA ALA A 45 -7.53 11.96 7.65
C ALA A 45 -7.59 11.66 9.17
N SER A 46 -8.72 11.93 9.81
CA SER A 46 -8.92 11.64 11.24
C SER A 46 -8.85 10.14 11.57
N ALA A 47 -9.36 9.27 10.70
CA ALA A 47 -9.27 7.83 10.89
C ALA A 47 -7.83 7.34 10.71
N PHE A 48 -7.10 7.89 9.72
CA PHE A 48 -5.68 7.58 9.51
C PHE A 48 -4.82 8.00 10.70
N GLU A 49 -5.03 9.21 11.24
CA GLU A 49 -4.34 9.70 12.42
C GLU A 49 -4.63 8.82 13.64
N ASN A 50 -5.89 8.42 13.86
CA ASN A 50 -6.25 7.51 14.95
C ASN A 50 -5.54 6.15 14.83
N THR A 51 -5.48 5.57 13.63
CA THR A 51 -4.75 4.31 13.40
C THR A 51 -3.25 4.49 13.61
N SER A 52 -2.68 5.61 13.16
CA SER A 52 -1.26 5.93 13.33
C SER A 52 -0.89 6.13 14.79
N ALA A 53 -1.70 6.85 15.57
CA ALA A 53 -1.52 7.01 17.00
C ALA A 53 -1.54 5.65 17.74
N ARG A 54 -2.53 4.79 17.44
CA ARG A 54 -2.58 3.44 18.01
C ARG A 54 -1.38 2.56 17.64
N SER A 55 -0.83 2.76 16.44
CA SER A 55 0.41 2.09 16.02
C SER A 55 1.58 2.53 16.90
N VAL A 56 1.73 3.84 17.14
CA VAL A 56 2.78 4.40 18.03
C VAL A 56 2.62 3.90 19.46
N ASP A 57 1.40 3.90 20.00
CA ASP A 57 1.11 3.39 21.34
C ASP A 57 1.49 1.90 21.49
N ALA A 58 1.40 1.14 20.39
CA ALA A 58 1.80 -0.26 20.31
C ALA A 58 3.31 -0.46 19.99
N GLY A 59 4.10 0.60 19.95
CA GLY A 59 5.55 0.56 19.70
C GLY A 59 5.97 0.77 18.23
N GLY A 60 5.03 1.09 17.36
CA GLY A 60 5.28 1.51 15.98
C GLY A 60 6.03 2.84 15.91
N ARG A 61 6.67 3.11 14.76
CA ARG A 61 7.41 4.36 14.52
C ARG A 61 6.81 5.08 13.34
N ILE A 62 6.41 6.33 13.56
CA ILE A 62 6.02 7.29 12.53
C ILE A 62 6.99 8.48 12.57
N TRP A 63 7.11 9.20 11.47
CA TRP A 63 8.03 10.33 11.32
C TRP A 63 7.32 11.56 10.74
N PRO A 64 7.94 12.75 10.75
CA PRO A 64 7.37 13.92 10.09
C PRO A 64 7.05 13.63 8.62
N ARG A 65 5.84 13.99 8.17
CA ARG A 65 5.35 13.73 6.79
C ARG A 65 5.09 12.26 6.46
N PHE A 66 4.85 11.40 7.46
CA PHE A 66 4.47 9.99 7.23
C PHE A 66 3.21 9.84 6.36
N ALA A 67 2.19 10.68 6.60
CA ALA A 67 0.97 10.70 5.79
C ALA A 67 1.25 11.11 4.34
N ASP A 68 2.00 12.20 4.11
CA ASP A 68 2.45 12.60 2.77
C ASP A 68 3.18 11.44 2.08
N HIS A 69 4.11 10.79 2.78
CA HIS A 69 4.85 9.67 2.23
C HIS A 69 3.95 8.49 1.84
N CYS A 70 2.94 8.17 2.64
CA CYS A 70 1.91 7.19 2.29
C CYS A 70 1.14 7.58 1.02
N ALA A 71 0.81 8.88 0.87
CA ALA A 71 0.15 9.40 -0.32
C ALA A 71 1.01 9.26 -1.57
N GLU A 72 2.28 9.66 -1.48
CA GLU A 72 3.24 9.56 -2.58
C GLU A 72 3.47 8.09 -2.97
N LEU A 73 3.64 7.18 -2.01
CA LEU A 73 3.73 5.74 -2.28
C LEU A 73 2.48 5.20 -3.01
N CYS A 74 1.28 5.71 -2.66
CA CYS A 74 0.06 5.31 -3.35
C CYS A 74 -0.05 5.84 -4.79
N SER A 75 0.80 6.78 -5.19
CA SER A 75 0.91 7.26 -6.57
C SER A 75 1.85 6.41 -7.45
N THR A 76 2.67 5.54 -6.85
CA THR A 76 3.67 4.74 -7.59
C THR A 76 3.23 3.39 -8.19
N PRO A 77 1.97 2.89 -8.10
CA PRO A 77 1.59 1.62 -8.75
C PRO A 77 1.99 1.45 -10.24
N PRO A 78 2.02 2.50 -11.09
CA PRO A 78 2.51 2.36 -12.47
C PRO A 78 3.94 1.84 -12.57
N VAL A 79 4.80 2.13 -11.59
CA VAL A 79 6.18 1.62 -11.52
C VAL A 79 6.19 0.11 -11.28
N GLU A 80 5.36 -0.38 -10.35
CA GLU A 80 5.24 -1.80 -10.04
C GLU A 80 4.66 -2.59 -11.23
N LEU A 81 3.66 -2.03 -11.90
CA LEU A 81 3.14 -2.60 -13.13
C LEU A 81 4.21 -2.66 -14.24
N GLY A 82 5.05 -1.63 -14.35
CA GLY A 82 6.18 -1.63 -15.27
C GLY A 82 7.20 -2.74 -14.98
N LEU A 83 7.58 -2.92 -13.72
CA LEU A 83 8.48 -4.00 -13.29
C LEU A 83 7.87 -5.37 -13.55
N TYR A 84 6.62 -5.58 -13.18
CA TYR A 84 5.90 -6.82 -13.45
C TYR A 84 5.79 -7.09 -14.95
N ALA A 85 5.50 -6.08 -15.78
CA ALA A 85 5.40 -6.23 -17.22
C ALA A 85 6.72 -6.67 -17.85
N LEU A 86 7.85 -6.12 -17.39
CA LEU A 86 9.19 -6.55 -17.83
C LEU A 86 9.48 -8.00 -17.45
N GLN A 87 9.06 -8.43 -16.25
CA GLN A 87 9.25 -9.80 -15.77
C GLN A 87 8.33 -10.80 -16.50
N ALA A 88 7.07 -10.45 -16.70
CA ALA A 88 6.07 -11.33 -17.31
C ALA A 88 6.23 -11.46 -18.84
N GLY A 89 6.80 -10.45 -19.50
CA GLY A 89 7.01 -10.43 -20.97
C GLY A 89 5.71 -10.38 -21.79
N ALA A 90 4.56 -10.21 -21.16
CA ALA A 90 3.25 -10.22 -21.82
C ALA A 90 2.93 -8.86 -22.48
N PRO A 91 2.57 -8.81 -23.78
CA PRO A 91 2.29 -7.56 -24.47
C PRO A 91 1.20 -6.69 -23.82
N GLY A 92 0.17 -7.33 -23.23
CA GLY A 92 -0.91 -6.64 -22.54
C GLY A 92 -0.42 -5.83 -21.33
N HIS A 93 0.40 -6.43 -20.46
CA HIS A 93 0.98 -5.74 -19.31
C HIS A 93 1.93 -4.61 -19.75
N MET A 94 2.73 -4.84 -20.80
CA MET A 94 3.62 -3.82 -21.36
C MET A 94 2.84 -2.60 -21.89
N SER A 95 1.72 -2.84 -22.57
CA SER A 95 0.84 -1.76 -23.05
C SER A 95 0.21 -0.98 -21.89
N ALA A 96 -0.33 -1.70 -20.89
CA ALA A 96 -0.93 -1.07 -19.71
C ALA A 96 0.08 -0.23 -18.92
N ALA A 97 1.29 -0.76 -18.70
CA ALA A 97 2.36 -0.04 -18.03
C ALA A 97 2.74 1.26 -18.76
N ARG A 98 2.86 1.23 -20.09
CA ARG A 98 3.21 2.43 -20.89
C ARG A 98 2.17 3.53 -20.76
N ILE A 99 0.88 3.18 -20.82
CA ILE A 99 -0.22 4.14 -20.67
C ILE A 99 -0.17 4.80 -19.29
N GLN A 100 0.03 4.01 -18.23
CA GLN A 100 0.04 4.54 -16.87
C GLN A 100 1.30 5.36 -16.53
N LEU A 101 2.47 4.97 -17.07
CA LEU A 101 3.74 5.68 -16.85
C LEU A 101 3.88 6.96 -17.68
N ASN A 102 3.15 7.07 -18.79
CA ASN A 102 3.17 8.26 -19.65
C ASN A 102 1.79 8.56 -20.23
N PRO A 103 0.84 9.05 -19.41
CA PRO A 103 -0.56 9.23 -19.79
C PRO A 103 -0.82 10.37 -20.79
N GLN A 104 0.20 11.17 -21.15
CA GLN A 104 0.09 12.28 -22.10
C GLN A 104 0.47 11.91 -23.53
N LYS A 105 0.83 10.65 -23.79
CA LYS A 105 0.93 10.08 -25.16
C LYS A 105 -0.29 9.25 -25.47
#